data_AF-X1B0K1-F1
#
_entry.id   AF-X1B0K1-F1
#
_cell.length_a   1.000
_cell.length_b   1.000
_cell.length_c   1.000
_cell.angle_alpha   90.00
_cell.angle_beta   90.00
_cell.angle_gamma   90.00
#
_symmetry.space_group_name_H-M   'P 1'
#
loop_
_entity.id
_entity.type
_entity.pdbx_description
1 polymer ?
#
loop_
_entity_poly.entity_id
_entity_poly.type
_entity_poly.pdbx_seq_one_letter_code
_entity_poly.pdbx_strand_id
1 'polypeptide(L)'
;MRGRGKDLSVRVLIALSAASFGLTVLTMCGESMAQDSNLSTDKVYNRLQFEKSPYLLQHAANPVDWYPWGPEAFEKARKENRPIFLS
;
A
#
# COMPACT_ATOMS: atom_id res chain seq x y z
N MET A 1 69.75 -23.56 -4.11
CA MET A 1 69.03 -22.31 -3.77
C MET A 1 67.60 -22.40 -4.28
N ARG A 2 66.61 -22.21 -3.38
CA ARG A 2 65.16 -21.87 -3.52
C ARG A 2 64.55 -22.03 -4.93
N GLY A 3 63.54 -22.86 -5.19
CA GLY A 3 62.22 -22.92 -4.55
C GLY A 3 61.17 -22.19 -5.39
N ARG A 4 60.63 -22.82 -6.45
CA ARG A 4 59.59 -22.25 -7.36
C ARG A 4 58.53 -23.30 -7.76
N GLY A 5 57.89 -23.92 -6.76
CA GLY A 5 56.86 -24.96 -6.97
C GLY A 5 55.51 -24.67 -6.32
N LYS A 6 55.26 -23.44 -5.83
CA LYS A 6 54.04 -23.10 -5.07
C LYS A 6 53.14 -22.05 -5.72
N ASP A 7 53.52 -21.50 -6.88
CA ASP A 7 52.77 -20.43 -7.55
C ASP A 7 51.69 -20.93 -8.52
N LEU A 8 51.83 -22.14 -9.06
CA LEU A 8 50.88 -22.66 -10.06
C LEU A 8 49.60 -23.18 -9.40
N SER A 9 49.69 -23.82 -8.24
CA SER A 9 48.52 -24.27 -7.47
C SER A 9 47.68 -23.11 -6.94
N VAL A 10 48.29 -21.99 -6.52
CA VAL A 10 47.56 -20.81 -6.02
C VAL A 10 46.82 -20.09 -7.16
N ARG A 11 47.41 -20.06 -8.35
CA ARG A 11 46.79 -19.47 -9.55
C ARG A 11 45.60 -20.28 -10.08
N VAL A 12 45.67 -21.62 -10.00
CA VAL A 12 44.53 -22.49 -10.36
C VAL A 12 43.40 -22.38 -9.32
N LEU A 13 43.72 -22.23 -8.04
CA LEU A 13 42.73 -22.05 -6.97
C LEU A 13 41.94 -20.74 -7.10
N ILE A 14 42.60 -19.65 -7.50
CA ILE A 14 41.96 -18.34 -7.73
C ILE A 14 41.07 -18.38 -8.99
N ALA A 15 41.49 -19.07 -10.05
CA ALA A 15 40.69 -19.20 -11.27
C ALA A 15 39.41 -20.04 -11.07
N LEU A 16 39.46 -21.06 -10.21
CA LEU A 16 38.28 -21.89 -9.90
C LEU A 16 37.27 -21.19 -8.98
N SER A 17 37.69 -20.26 -8.11
CA SER A 17 36.74 -19.51 -7.29
C SER A 17 35.97 -18.45 -8.11
N ALA A 18 36.64 -17.79 -9.06
CA ALA A 18 36.01 -16.76 -9.90
C ALA A 18 34.91 -17.32 -10.84
N ALA A 19 34.96 -18.62 -11.17
CA ALA A 19 33.95 -19.27 -12.01
C ALA A 19 32.64 -19.63 -11.26
N SER A 20 32.61 -19.53 -9.93
CA SER A 20 31.41 -19.84 -9.13
C SER A 20 30.72 -18.61 -8.53
N PHE A 21 31.35 -17.44 -8.53
CA PHE A 21 30.71 -16.18 -8.09
C PHE A 21 29.84 -15.51 -9.18
N GLY A 22 29.84 -16.02 -10.41
CA GLY A 22 28.94 -15.56 -11.48
C GLY A 22 27.54 -16.18 -11.45
N LEU A 23 27.32 -17.25 -10.66
CA LEU A 23 26.06 -18.01 -10.64
C LEU A 23 25.22 -17.78 -9.38
N THR A 24 25.72 -17.01 -8.39
CA THR A 24 25.02 -16.75 -7.12
C THR A 24 24.25 -15.42 -7.08
N VAL A 25 24.15 -14.68 -8.21
CA VAL A 25 23.23 -13.52 -8.36
C VAL A 25 21.91 -13.95 -9.06
N LEU A 26 21.55 -15.23 -8.96
CA LEU A 26 20.23 -15.74 -9.35
C LEU A 26 19.55 -16.43 -8.15
N THR A 27 19.54 -15.78 -6.99
CA THR A 27 18.84 -16.29 -5.79
C THR A 27 17.80 -15.34 -5.21
N MET A 28 17.57 -14.13 -5.71
CA MET A 28 16.49 -13.28 -5.17
C MET A 28 15.72 -12.53 -6.27
N CYS A 29 14.87 -13.26 -7.00
CA CYS A 29 13.63 -12.69 -7.53
C CYS A 29 12.46 -13.45 -6.89
N GLY A 30 12.41 -13.38 -5.57
CA GLY A 30 11.16 -13.49 -4.83
C GLY A 30 10.72 -12.07 -4.53
N GLU A 31 9.91 -11.46 -5.40
CA GLU A 31 9.11 -10.30 -5.01
C GLU A 31 7.75 -10.37 -5.69
N SER A 32 6.75 -10.54 -4.83
CA SER A 32 5.32 -10.56 -5.12
C SER A 32 4.91 -9.47 -6.09
N MET A 33 4.22 -9.82 -7.18
CA MET A 33 3.38 -8.86 -7.88
C MET A 33 1.99 -8.87 -7.23
N ALA A 34 1.74 -7.75 -6.57
CA ALA A 34 0.55 -7.35 -5.86
C ALA A 34 -0.74 -7.54 -6.67
N GLN A 35 -1.76 -8.00 -5.95
CA GLN A 35 -3.16 -7.55 -5.97
C GLN A 35 -3.63 -6.85 -7.26
N ASP A 36 -4.41 -7.57 -8.06
CA ASP A 36 -5.55 -6.96 -8.75
C ASP A 36 -6.78 -7.12 -7.86
N SER A 37 -6.89 -6.25 -6.87
CA SER A 37 -8.16 -6.00 -6.18
C SER A 37 -9.08 -5.23 -7.14
N ASN A 38 -9.61 -5.93 -8.14
CA ASN A 38 -10.70 -5.43 -8.99
C ASN A 38 -12.03 -5.54 -8.23
N LEU A 39 -12.06 -5.05 -6.99
CA LEU A 39 -13.30 -4.71 -6.33
C LEU A 39 -13.58 -3.30 -6.81
N SER A 40 -14.44 -3.17 -7.81
CA SER A 40 -15.04 -1.90 -8.20
C SER A 40 -15.70 -1.33 -6.93
N THR A 41 -14.96 -0.47 -6.23
CA THR A 41 -15.47 0.30 -5.11
C THR A 41 -16.50 1.25 -5.69
N ASP A 42 -17.76 0.81 -5.74
CA ASP A 42 -18.88 1.71 -5.89
C ASP A 42 -18.72 2.74 -4.78
N LYS A 43 -18.27 3.94 -5.17
CA LYS A 43 -18.00 5.01 -4.24
C LYS A 43 -19.33 5.38 -3.60
N VAL A 44 -19.56 4.94 -2.37
CA VAL A 44 -20.76 5.27 -1.62
C VAL A 44 -20.70 6.75 -1.30
N TYR A 45 -21.63 7.51 -1.87
CA TYR A 45 -21.80 8.92 -1.55
C TYR A 45 -22.87 9.09 -0.48
N ASN A 46 -22.59 9.96 0.49
CA ASN A 46 -23.56 10.41 1.49
C ASN A 46 -24.34 11.63 0.98
N ARG A 47 -25.19 12.18 1.84
CA ARG A 47 -26.12 13.27 1.52
C ARG A 47 -25.43 14.57 1.15
N LEU A 48 -24.17 14.76 1.57
CA LEU A 48 -23.41 15.98 1.28
C LEU A 48 -23.12 16.15 -0.22
N GLN A 49 -23.33 15.13 -1.06
CA GLN A 49 -23.21 15.25 -2.52
C GLN A 49 -24.16 16.30 -3.14
N PHE A 50 -25.24 16.65 -2.45
CA PHE A 50 -26.24 17.62 -2.92
C PHE A 50 -25.97 19.05 -2.44
N GLU A 51 -24.96 19.23 -1.59
CA GLU A 51 -24.60 20.54 -1.05
C GLU A 51 -23.81 21.36 -2.07
N LYS A 52 -23.95 22.68 -2.00
CA LYS A 52 -23.23 23.60 -2.90
C LYS A 52 -21.83 23.95 -2.42
N SER A 53 -21.56 23.73 -1.14
CA SER A 53 -20.28 24.11 -0.53
C SER A 53 -19.17 23.17 -1.02
N PRO A 54 -18.07 23.69 -1.58
CA PRO A 54 -16.94 22.88 -2.00
C PRO A 54 -16.35 22.03 -0.85
N TYR A 55 -16.39 22.57 0.37
CA TYR A 55 -15.91 21.88 1.57
C TYR A 55 -16.76 20.64 1.89
N LEU A 56 -18.09 20.74 1.80
CA LEU A 56 -18.99 19.61 2.09
C LEU A 56 -18.92 18.53 1.01
N LEU A 57 -18.80 18.94 -0.25
CA LEU A 57 -18.65 18.02 -1.38
C LEU A 57 -17.39 17.16 -1.28
N GLN A 58 -16.30 17.70 -0.72
CA GLN A 58 -15.08 16.94 -0.48
C GLN A 58 -15.32 15.75 0.48
N HIS A 59 -16.29 15.87 1.38
CA HIS A 59 -16.66 14.82 2.34
C HIS A 59 -17.83 13.94 1.87
N ALA A 60 -18.37 14.17 0.66
CA ALA A 60 -19.50 13.41 0.14
C ALA A 60 -19.18 11.92 -0.07
N ALA A 61 -17.92 11.58 -0.39
CA ALA A 61 -17.48 10.21 -0.61
C ALA A 61 -17.00 9.49 0.67
N ASN A 62 -17.15 10.13 1.84
CA ASN A 62 -16.77 9.52 3.10
C ASN A 62 -17.78 8.41 3.45
N PRO A 63 -17.31 7.25 3.96
CA PRO A 63 -18.19 6.11 4.28
C PRO A 63 -19.12 6.38 5.47
N VAL A 64 -18.90 7.47 6.20
CA VAL A 64 -19.79 7.94 7.26
C VAL A 64 -21.01 8.62 6.62
N ASP A 65 -22.21 8.26 7.08
CA ASP A 65 -23.49 8.86 6.66
C ASP A 65 -23.62 10.28 7.22
N TRP A 66 -22.85 11.21 6.66
CA TRP A 66 -22.87 12.61 7.03
C TRP A 66 -24.20 13.26 6.62
N TYR A 67 -24.73 14.07 7.54
CA TYR A 67 -25.88 14.92 7.32
C TYR A 67 -25.43 16.38 7.27
N PRO A 68 -26.01 17.21 6.37
CA PRO A 68 -25.89 18.64 6.50
C PRO A 68 -26.57 19.10 7.79
N TRP A 69 -26.14 20.24 8.32
CA TRP A 69 -26.76 20.83 9.50
C TRP A 69 -28.20 21.24 9.20
N GLY A 70 -29.16 20.64 9.90
CA GLY A 70 -30.57 20.91 9.65
C GLY A 70 -31.52 20.04 10.49
N PRO A 71 -32.84 20.28 10.37
CA PRO A 71 -33.85 19.58 11.17
C PRO A 71 -33.82 18.06 10.97
N GLU A 72 -33.53 17.58 9.75
CA GLU A 72 -33.44 16.14 9.45
C GLU A 72 -32.42 15.40 10.32
N ALA A 73 -31.26 16.02 10.57
CA ALA A 73 -30.21 15.44 11.41
C ALA A 73 -30.69 15.29 12.87
N PHE A 74 -31.37 16.30 13.40
CA PHE A 74 -31.93 16.28 14.75
C PHE A 74 -33.10 15.32 14.90
N GLU A 75 -33.99 15.25 13.91
CA GLU A 75 -35.11 14.32 13.91
C GLU A 75 -34.62 12.86 13.90
N LYS A 76 -33.61 12.56 13.07
CA LYS A 76 -32.98 11.23 13.06
C LYS A 76 -32.33 10.92 14.39
N ALA A 77 -31.57 11.85 14.96
CA ALA A 77 -30.92 11.67 16.27
C ALA A 77 -31.93 11.40 17.39
N ARG A 78 -33.04 12.14 17.42
CA ARG A 78 -34.16 11.92 18.36
C ARG A 78 -34.84 10.57 18.15
N LYS A 79 -35.11 10.20 16.89
CA LYS A 79 -35.78 8.93 16.55
C LYS A 79 -34.93 7.72 16.91
N GLU A 80 -33.63 7.80 16.66
CA GLU A 80 -32.68 6.72 16.98
C GLU A 80 -32.21 6.77 18.43
N ASN A 81 -32.53 7.83 19.18
CA ASN A 81 -32.03 8.12 20.51
C ASN A 81 -30.49 8.05 20.59
N ARG A 82 -29.83 8.69 19.61
CA ARG A 82 -28.36 8.73 19.48
C ARG A 82 -27.85 10.17 19.57
N PRO A 83 -26.70 10.40 20.21
CA PRO A 83 -26.08 11.72 20.26
C PRO A 83 -25.61 12.18 18.87
N ILE A 84 -25.55 13.50 18.66
CA ILE A 84 -25.04 14.11 17.44
C ILE A 84 -23.55 14.38 17.60
N PHE A 85 -22.76 13.98 16.60
CA PHE A 85 -21.36 14.36 16.45
C PHE A 85 -21.26 15.49 15.41
N LEU A 86 -20.68 16.63 15.81
CA LEU A 86 -20.47 17.79 14.96
C LEU A 86 -18.95 18.00 14.78
N SER A 87 -18.52 18.17 13.53
CA SER A 87 -17.12 18.37 13.14
C SER A 87 -16.93 19.64 12.35
#